data_AF-A0AAW5QDH7-F1
#
_entry.id   AF-A0AAW5QDH7-F1
#
_cell.length_a   1.000
_cell.length_b   1.000
_cell.length_c   1.000
_cell.angle_alpha   90.00
_cell.angle_beta   90.00
_cell.angle_gamma   90.00
#
_symmetry.space_group_name_H-M   'P 1'
#
loop_
_entity.id
_entity.type
_entity.pdbx_description
1 polymer ?
#
loop_
_entity_poly.entity_id
_entity_poly.type
_entity_poly.pdbx_seq_one_letter_code
_entity_poly.pdbx_strand_id
1 'polypeptide(L)'
;MDRVTRLSLALDRQDGRCLWCGREFGRLITPTTDHLVPRLKGGPSITANEVAACRRCNADRGHIAPVEWLDRCRQREGWSPDEELLSRLLEELADELVRVGGHRRARDYLSAQLRRLRRAS
;
A
#
# COMPACT_ATOMS: atom_id res chain seq x y z
N MET A 1 -11.88 16.07 -1.34
CA MET A 1 -11.89 14.92 -2.27
C MET A 1 -12.60 13.76 -1.58
N ASP A 2 -13.62 13.19 -2.19
CA ASP A 2 -14.39 12.08 -1.64
C ASP A 2 -13.65 10.73 -1.81
N ARG A 3 -14.17 9.67 -1.19
CA ARG A 3 -13.56 8.33 -1.19
C ARG A 3 -13.52 7.68 -2.57
N VAL A 4 -14.51 7.92 -3.43
CA VAL A 4 -14.57 7.34 -4.78
C VAL A 4 -13.46 7.92 -5.63
N THR A 5 -13.30 9.24 -5.59
CA THR A 5 -12.22 9.95 -6.31
C THR A 5 -10.84 9.45 -5.87
N ARG A 6 -10.63 9.21 -4.58
CA ARG A 6 -9.35 8.69 -4.04
C ARG A 6 -9.06 7.26 -4.50
N LEU A 7 -10.09 6.41 -4.55
CA LEU A 7 -9.95 5.05 -5.05
C LEU A 7 -9.64 5.04 -6.55
N SER A 8 -10.25 5.93 -7.34
CA SER A 8 -9.93 6.09 -8.76
C SER A 8 -8.46 6.44 -8.97
N LEU A 9 -7.93 7.42 -8.22
CA LEU A 9 -6.51 7.79 -8.28
C LEU A 9 -5.58 6.62 -7.89
N ALA A 10 -6.00 5.76 -6.96
CA ALA A 10 -5.24 4.56 -6.61
C ALA A 10 -5.27 3.51 -7.72
N LEU A 11 -6.39 3.36 -8.43
CA LEU A 11 -6.50 2.47 -9.59
C LEU A 11 -5.61 2.93 -10.73
N ASP A 12 -5.60 4.23 -11.03
CA ASP A 12 -4.80 4.80 -12.11
C ASP A 12 -3.29 4.60 -11.86
N ARG A 13 -2.82 4.81 -10.62
CA ARG A 13 -1.42 4.56 -10.23
C ARG A 13 -1.00 3.09 -10.27
N GLN A 14 -1.96 2.17 -10.30
CA GLN A 14 -1.75 0.72 -10.19
C GLN A 14 -2.16 -0.05 -11.45
N ASP A 15 -2.40 0.65 -12.57
CA ASP A 15 -2.86 0.03 -13.83
C ASP A 15 -4.09 -0.88 -13.64
N GLY A 16 -5.01 -0.48 -12.75
CA GLY A 16 -6.20 -1.28 -12.45
C GLY A 16 -5.92 -2.65 -11.83
N ARG A 17 -4.75 -2.86 -11.21
CA ARG A 17 -4.38 -4.12 -10.53
C ARG A 17 -4.34 -3.97 -9.02
N CYS A 18 -4.59 -5.08 -8.32
CA CYS A 18 -4.38 -5.17 -6.88
C CYS A 18 -2.89 -5.10 -6.56
N LEU A 19 -2.48 -4.13 -5.74
CA LEU A 19 -1.08 -3.95 -5.35
C LEU A 19 -0.44 -5.22 -4.77
N TRP A 20 -1.22 -6.01 -4.04
CA TRP A 20 -0.69 -7.14 -3.26
C TRP A 20 -0.63 -8.46 -4.03
N CYS A 21 -1.59 -8.75 -4.91
CA CYS A 21 -1.62 -10.04 -5.62
C CYS A 21 -1.40 -9.91 -7.13
N GLY A 22 -1.34 -8.68 -7.67
CA GLY A 22 -1.14 -8.40 -9.10
C GLY A 22 -2.36 -8.64 -9.99
N ARG A 23 -3.46 -9.18 -9.43
CA ARG A 23 -4.67 -9.48 -10.22
C ARG A 23 -5.36 -8.20 -10.66
N GLU A 24 -5.81 -8.20 -11.92
CA GLU A 24 -6.63 -7.13 -12.49
C GLU A 24 -7.97 -7.04 -11.77
N PHE A 25 -8.42 -5.80 -11.58
CA PHE A 25 -9.77 -5.53 -11.12
C PHE A 25 -10.78 -5.69 -12.26
N GLY A 26 -11.98 -6.10 -11.89
CA GLY A 26 -13.08 -6.31 -12.82
C GLY A 26 -14.32 -6.76 -12.08
N ARG A 27 -15.27 -7.40 -12.79
CA ARG A 27 -16.54 -7.83 -12.20
C ARG A 27 -16.37 -8.79 -11.02
N LEU A 28 -15.38 -9.69 -11.07
CA LEU A 28 -15.13 -10.69 -10.04
C LEU A 28 -14.20 -10.20 -8.93
N ILE A 29 -13.24 -9.35 -9.27
CA ILE A 29 -12.23 -8.83 -8.35
C ILE A 29 -12.49 -7.33 -8.21
N THR A 30 -13.22 -6.95 -7.17
CA THR A 30 -13.55 -5.54 -6.94
C THR A 30 -12.46 -4.87 -6.10
N PRO A 31 -12.08 -3.63 -6.44
CA PRO A 31 -11.12 -2.87 -5.66
C PRO A 31 -11.72 -2.37 -4.35
N THR A 32 -10.86 -2.21 -3.36
CA THR A 32 -11.12 -1.54 -2.09
C THR A 32 -9.93 -0.66 -1.74
N THR A 33 -10.17 0.34 -0.90
CA THR A 33 -9.11 1.19 -0.37
C THR A 33 -8.39 0.48 0.78
N ASP A 34 -7.07 0.35 0.68
CA ASP A 34 -6.17 -0.10 1.75
C ASP A 34 -5.15 1.02 2.04
N HIS A 35 -4.55 1.00 3.24
CA HIS A 35 -3.54 1.97 3.65
C HIS A 35 -2.16 1.33 3.72
N LEU A 36 -1.15 1.92 3.07
CA LEU A 36 0.23 1.44 3.08
C LEU A 36 0.80 1.37 4.51
N VAL A 37 0.63 2.44 5.27
CA VAL A 37 0.82 2.46 6.72
C VAL A 37 -0.55 2.28 7.39
N PRO A 38 -0.78 1.18 8.12
CA PRO A 38 -2.05 0.96 8.80
C PRO A 38 -2.38 2.11 9.76
N ARG A 39 -3.66 2.49 9.84
CA ARG A 39 -4.13 3.56 10.75
C ARG A 39 -3.74 3.30 12.21
N LEU A 40 -3.77 2.05 12.66
CA LEU A 40 -3.32 1.63 14.00
C LEU A 40 -1.83 1.91 14.27
N LYS A 41 -1.02 2.02 13.22
CA LYS A 41 0.40 2.37 13.29
C LYS A 41 0.65 3.88 13.11
N GLY A 42 -0.41 4.68 13.06
CA GLY A 42 -0.35 6.14 12.92
C GLY A 42 -0.48 6.65 11.48
N GLY A 43 -0.76 5.77 10.52
CA GLY A 43 -0.91 6.14 9.12
C GLY A 43 -2.10 7.08 8.88
N PRO A 44 -1.91 8.23 8.20
CA PRO A 44 -2.98 9.17 7.92
C PRO A 44 -3.88 8.69 6.77
N SER A 45 -5.15 9.13 6.77
CA SER A 45 -6.07 8.89 5.65
C SER A 45 -5.89 9.96 4.58
N ILE A 46 -4.78 9.88 3.83
CA ILE A 46 -4.43 10.75 2.68
C ILE A 46 -4.18 9.90 1.44
N THR A 47 -4.34 10.49 0.24
CA THR A 47 -4.21 9.79 -1.05
C THR A 47 -2.86 9.10 -1.19
N ALA A 48 -1.77 9.73 -0.74
CA ALA A 48 -0.43 9.16 -0.74
C ALA A 48 -0.31 7.88 0.11
N ASN A 49 -1.13 7.72 1.16
CA ASN A 49 -1.13 6.52 2.00
C ASN A 49 -2.15 5.47 1.54
N GLU A 50 -2.95 5.75 0.50
CA GLU A 50 -4.00 4.86 0.04
C GLU A 50 -3.66 4.16 -1.27
N VAL A 51 -4.05 2.89 -1.36
CA VAL A 51 -3.80 2.00 -2.48
C VAL A 51 -5.06 1.18 -2.78
N ALA A 52 -5.19 0.66 -4.00
CA ALA A 52 -6.26 -0.25 -4.35
C ALA A 52 -5.84 -1.70 -4.07
N ALA A 53 -6.61 -2.39 -3.24
CA ALA A 53 -6.44 -3.79 -2.92
C ALA A 53 -7.75 -4.54 -3.15
N CYS A 54 -7.69 -5.79 -3.59
CA CYS A 54 -8.90 -6.62 -3.64
C CYS A 54 -9.38 -6.93 -2.21
N ARG A 55 -10.67 -7.27 -2.05
CA ARG A 55 -11.26 -7.56 -0.73
C ARG A 55 -10.46 -8.62 0.05
N ARG A 56 -10.01 -9.69 -0.63
CA ARG A 56 -9.24 -10.78 -0.02
C ARG A 56 -7.90 -10.28 0.54
N CYS A 57 -7.10 -9.59 -0.28
CA CYS A 57 -5.80 -9.09 0.17
C CYS A 57 -5.94 -8.06 1.29
N ASN A 58 -6.92 -7.15 1.18
CA ASN A 58 -7.18 -6.14 2.22
C ASN A 58 -7.58 -6.80 3.55
N ALA A 59 -8.48 -7.79 3.51
CA ALA A 59 -8.89 -8.54 4.69
C ALA A 59 -7.75 -9.37 5.30
N ASP A 60 -7.02 -10.14 4.48
CA ASP A 60 -5.92 -11.01 4.94
C ASP A 60 -4.77 -10.20 5.56
N ARG A 61 -4.47 -9.02 5.01
CA ARG A 61 -3.37 -8.16 5.46
C ARG A 61 -3.65 -7.58 6.85
N GLY A 62 -4.86 -7.08 7.09
CA GLY A 62 -5.25 -6.46 8.36
C GLY A 62 -4.32 -5.32 8.78
N HIS A 63 -3.47 -5.56 9.78
CA HIS A 63 -2.52 -4.57 10.32
C HIS A 63 -1.06 -4.95 10.10
N ILE A 64 -0.82 -5.99 9.29
CA ILE A 64 0.52 -6.47 8.95
C ILE A 64 1.26 -5.36 8.20
N ALA A 65 2.56 -5.24 8.49
CA ALA A 65 3.38 -4.21 7.87
C ALA A 65 3.51 -4.42 6.35
N PRO A 66 3.62 -3.35 5.54
CA PRO A 66 3.60 -3.50 4.08
C PRO A 66 4.72 -4.39 3.56
N VAL A 67 5.93 -4.30 4.11
CA VAL A 67 7.06 -5.12 3.66
C VAL A 67 6.92 -6.57 4.12
N GLU A 68 6.43 -6.80 5.35
CA GLU A 68 6.13 -8.15 5.81
C GLU A 68 4.99 -8.80 5.01
N TRP A 69 3.98 -8.01 4.64
CA TRP A 69 2.89 -8.50 3.81
C TRP A 69 3.38 -8.82 2.40
N LEU A 70 4.26 -8.00 1.82
CA LEU A 70 4.93 -8.30 0.56
C LEU A 70 5.68 -9.64 0.64
N ASP A 71 6.45 -9.88 1.71
CA ASP A 71 7.17 -11.15 1.91
C ASP A 71 6.21 -12.37 1.87
N ARG A 72 5.02 -12.24 2.47
CA ARG A 72 3.98 -13.28 2.42
C ARG A 72 3.35 -13.41 1.03
N CYS A 73 3.20 -12.31 0.30
CA CYS A 73 2.67 -12.33 -1.07
C CYS A 73 3.61 -13.06 -2.03
N ARG A 74 4.93 -12.84 -1.91
CA ARG A 74 5.97 -13.53 -2.70
C ARG A 74 5.92 -15.05 -2.59
N GLN A 75 5.44 -15.56 -1.46
CA GLN A 75 5.36 -17.00 -1.18
C GLN A 75 4.05 -17.64 -1.66
N ARG A 76 3.09 -16.87 -2.20
CA ARG A 76 1.81 -17.39 -2.66
C ARG A 76 1.86 -17.72 -4.14
N GLU A 77 1.47 -18.94 -4.47
CA GLU A 77 1.37 -19.39 -5.86
C GLU A 77 0.36 -18.55 -6.66
N GLY A 78 0.76 -18.12 -7.86
CA GLY A 78 -0.05 -17.30 -8.76
C GLY A 78 -0.28 -15.86 -8.28
N TRP A 79 0.55 -15.36 -7.38
CA TRP A 79 0.57 -13.95 -6.98
C TRP A 79 1.78 -13.26 -7.60
N SER A 80 1.58 -12.05 -8.12
CA SER A 80 2.63 -11.20 -8.68
C SER A 80 2.51 -9.79 -8.08
N PRO A 81 2.88 -9.60 -6.80
CA PRO A 81 2.87 -8.27 -6.20
C PRO A 81 3.76 -7.31 -6.99
N ASP A 82 3.32 -6.06 -7.15
CA ASP A 82 4.12 -5.03 -7.81
C ASP A 82 5.07 -4.39 -6.78
N GLU A 83 6.27 -4.97 -6.68
CA GLU A 83 7.26 -4.59 -5.67
C GLU A 83 7.89 -3.22 -5.95
N GLU A 84 8.12 -2.93 -7.23
CA GLU A 84 8.69 -1.67 -7.68
C GLU A 84 7.71 -0.53 -7.40
N LEU A 85 6.44 -0.72 -7.73
CA LEU A 85 5.39 0.22 -7.38
C LEU A 85 5.27 0.39 -5.87
N LEU A 86 5.29 -0.71 -5.09
CA LEU A 86 5.24 -0.60 -3.63
C LEU A 86 6.39 0.25 -3.09
N SER A 87 7.62 0.01 -3.56
CA SER A 87 8.79 0.80 -3.15
C SER A 87 8.58 2.28 -3.43
N ARG A 88 8.21 2.62 -4.67
CA ARG A 88 7.94 4.00 -5.09
C ARG A 88 6.86 4.66 -4.24
N LEU A 89 5.74 3.99 -4.00
CA LEU A 89 4.64 4.53 -3.20
C LEU A 89 5.03 4.76 -1.72
N LEU A 90 5.87 3.90 -1.15
CA LEU A 90 6.38 4.09 0.21
C LEU A 90 7.35 5.27 0.29
N GLU A 91 8.15 5.50 -0.74
CA GLU A 91 9.05 6.67 -0.84
C GLU A 91 8.25 7.97 -1.03
N GLU A 92 7.29 7.99 -1.95
CA GLU A 92 6.37 9.14 -2.15
C GLU A 92 5.61 9.50 -0.87
N LEU A 93 5.12 8.49 -0.13
CA LEU A 93 4.48 8.72 1.16
C LEU A 93 5.46 9.29 2.18
N ALA A 94 6.72 8.85 2.20
CA ALA A 94 7.71 9.39 3.13
C ALA A 94 7.97 10.86 2.86
N ASP A 95 8.11 11.24 1.59
CA ASP A 95 8.30 12.62 1.17
C ASP A 95 7.09 13.50 1.49
N GLU A 96 5.86 12.99 1.27
CA GLU A 96 4.64 13.68 1.66
C GLU A 96 4.58 13.95 3.17
N LEU A 97 4.90 12.94 3.98
CA LEU A 97 4.87 13.10 5.45
C LEU A 97 5.94 14.07 5.95
N VAL A 98 7.09 14.16 5.27
CA VAL A 98 8.11 15.17 5.54
C VAL A 98 7.60 16.56 5.18
N ARG A 99 7.02 16.72 3.99
CA ARG A 99 6.49 17.99 3.46
C ARG A 99 5.38 18.58 4.31
N VAL A 100 4.35 17.77 4.65
CA VAL A 100 3.20 18.23 5.44
C VAL A 100 3.59 18.49 6.88
N GLY A 101 4.59 17.77 7.40
CA GLY A 101 4.91 17.76 8.81
C GLY A 101 3.84 17.04 9.64
N GLY A 102 4.02 17.02 10.96
CA GLY A 102 3.21 16.16 11.82
C GLY A 102 3.52 14.66 11.63
N HIS A 103 2.68 13.77 12.15
CA HIS A 103 2.78 12.32 11.91
C HIS A 103 4.13 11.64 12.24
N ARG A 104 4.86 12.08 13.29
CA ARG A 104 6.15 11.49 13.73
C ARG A 104 6.12 9.96 13.75
N ARG A 105 5.09 9.38 14.37
CA ARG A 105 4.91 7.92 14.46
C ARG A 105 4.85 7.23 13.09
N ALA A 106 4.15 7.81 12.11
CA ALA A 106 4.05 7.25 10.77
C ALA A 106 5.39 7.37 10.02
N ARG A 107 6.10 8.49 10.18
CA ARG A 107 7.43 8.70 9.60
C ARG A 107 8.44 7.67 10.11
N ASP A 108 8.53 7.50 11.43
CA ASP A 108 9.45 6.52 12.05
C ASP A 108 9.14 5.10 11.59
N TYR A 109 7.85 4.75 11.53
CA TYR A 109 7.39 3.47 11.02
C TYR A 109 7.79 3.26 9.56
N LEU A 110 7.55 4.24 8.70
CA LEU A 110 7.82 4.17 7.27
C LEU A 110 9.33 4.11 6.97
N SER A 111 10.16 4.87 7.70
CA SER A 111 11.61 4.76 7.60
C SER A 111 12.11 3.36 7.95
N ALA A 112 11.50 2.69 8.93
CA ALA A 112 11.84 1.31 9.24
C ALA A 112 11.42 0.33 8.13
N GLN A 113 10.25 0.56 7.50
CA GLN A 113 9.80 -0.25 6.37
C GLN A 113 10.73 -0.09 5.15
N LEU A 114 11.07 1.14 4.76
CA LEU A 114 11.97 1.40 3.63
C LEU A 114 13.36 0.78 3.84
N ARG A 115 13.91 0.85 5.05
CA ARG A 115 15.18 0.15 5.39
C ARG A 115 15.07 -1.37 5.25
N ARG A 116 13.93 -1.96 5.61
CA ARG A 116 13.70 -3.40 5.47
C ARG A 116 13.58 -3.81 4.00
N LEU A 117 12.84 -3.03 3.20
CA LEU A 117 12.66 -3.30 1.78
C LEU A 117 13.99 -3.28 1.04
N ARG A 118 14.83 -2.25 1.27
CA ARG A 118 16.17 -2.12 0.68
C ARG A 118 17.17 -3.23 1.05
N ARG A 119 16.89 -4.01 2.10
CA ARG A 119 17.72 -5.17 2.49
C ARG A 119 17.21 -6.49 1.88
N ALA A 120 15.97 -6.49 1.40
CA ALA A 120 15.31 -7.66 0.84
C ALA A 120 15.26 -7.65 -0.70
N SER A 121 15.59 -6.52 -1.31
CA SER A 121 15.90 -6.34 -2.73
C SER A 121 17.38 -6.62 -2.99
#